data_AF-A0A318R603-F1
#
_entry.id   AF-A0A318R603-F1
#
_cell.length_a   1.000
_cell.length_b   1.000
_cell.length_c   1.000
_cell.angle_alpha   90.00
_cell.angle_beta   90.00
_cell.angle_gamma   90.00
#
_symmetry.space_group_name_H-M   'P 1'
#
loop_
_entity.id
_entity.type
_entity.pdbx_description
1 polymer ?
#
loop_
_entity_poly.entity_id
_entity_poly.type
_entity_poly.pdbx_seq_one_letter_code
_entity_poly.pdbx_strand_id
1 'polypeptide(L)'
;MRSREEQIKVLADDFANPPESYQMMEVAELHINEAIQRGRELERAEMGRDTARLDWIERHRATQAVHLDGSGWHVLAEGSDAGFSGNTFRIAIDAAMNAENGQ
;
A
#
# COMPACT_ATOMS: atom_id res chain seq x y z
N MET A 1 -10.60 14.43 -0.21
CA MET A 1 -9.26 14.99 -0.48
C MET A 1 -9.15 15.27 -1.97
N ARG A 2 -8.44 16.33 -2.38
CA ARG A 2 -8.13 16.58 -3.79
C ARG A 2 -7.31 15.44 -4.40
N SER A 3 -7.45 15.19 -5.70
CA SER A 3 -6.60 14.27 -6.45
C SER A 3 -5.16 14.78 -6.52
N ARG A 4 -4.23 13.94 -7.01
CA ARG A 4 -2.83 14.35 -7.20
C ARG A 4 -2.74 15.46 -8.25
N GLU A 5 -3.46 15.30 -9.35
CA GLU A 5 -3.50 16.23 -10.47
C GLU A 5 -4.12 17.57 -10.05
N GLU A 6 -5.19 17.54 -9.25
CA GLU A 6 -5.80 18.73 -8.68
C GLU A 6 -4.86 19.47 -7.73
N GLN A 7 -4.13 18.75 -6.87
CA GLN A 7 -3.18 19.39 -5.95
C GLN A 7 -1.99 20.01 -6.71
N ILE A 8 -1.47 19.31 -7.74
CA ILE A 8 -0.43 19.86 -8.61
C ILE A 8 -0.92 21.13 -9.31
N LYS A 9 -2.16 21.13 -9.80
CA LYS A 9 -2.74 22.30 -10.45
C LYS A 9 -2.85 23.48 -9.49
N VAL A 10 -3.35 23.28 -8.27
CA VAL A 10 -3.45 24.36 -7.29
C VAL A 10 -2.07 24.86 -6.85
N LEU A 11 -1.10 23.98 -6.63
CA LEU A 11 0.27 24.40 -6.35
C LEU A 11 0.85 25.24 -7.49
N ALA A 12 0.65 24.82 -8.74
CA ALA A 12 1.13 25.58 -9.90
C ALA A 12 0.47 26.96 -10.00
N ASP A 13 -0.83 27.04 -9.75
CA ASP A 13 -1.57 28.30 -9.71
C ASP A 13 -1.07 29.22 -8.58
N ASP A 14 -0.84 28.68 -7.38
CA ASP A 14 -0.31 29.43 -6.23
C ASP A 14 1.13 29.91 -6.47
N PHE A 15 1.94 29.18 -7.24
CA PHE A 15 3.28 29.66 -7.61
C PHE A 15 3.25 30.71 -8.72
N ALA A 16 2.36 30.58 -9.69
CA ALA A 16 2.21 31.54 -10.79
C ALA A 16 1.54 32.83 -10.33
N ASN A 17 0.60 32.74 -9.39
CA ASN A 17 -0.16 33.84 -8.83
C ASN A 17 -0.09 33.77 -7.30
N PRO A 18 1.07 34.14 -6.70
CA PRO A 18 1.27 34.00 -5.27
C PRO A 18 0.23 34.79 -4.48
N PRO A 19 -0.33 34.18 -3.41
CA PRO A 19 -1.23 34.88 -2.51
C PRO A 19 -0.49 36.04 -1.82
N GLU A 20 -1.25 36.98 -1.27
CA GLU A 20 -0.67 38.09 -0.53
C GLU A 20 0.14 37.57 0.67
N SER A 21 1.18 38.29 1.08
CA SER A 21 2.17 37.80 2.06
C SER A 21 1.57 37.34 3.39
N TYR A 22 0.44 37.93 3.82
CA TYR A 22 -0.26 37.51 5.04
C TYR A 22 -1.07 36.22 4.88
N GLN A 23 -1.40 35.80 3.64
CA GLN A 23 -2.13 34.57 3.33
C GLN A 23 -1.19 33.39 3.02
N MET A 24 0.09 33.65 2.72
CA MET A 24 1.05 32.60 2.37
C MET A 24 1.15 31.50 3.44
N MET A 25 1.05 31.86 4.72
CA MET A 25 1.10 30.90 5.82
C MET A 25 -0.09 29.93 5.77
N GLU A 26 -1.31 30.45 5.62
CA GLU A 26 -2.54 29.66 5.56
C GLU A 26 -2.55 28.72 4.34
N VAL A 27 -2.10 29.22 3.18
CA VAL A 27 -1.98 28.41 1.96
C VAL A 27 -0.92 27.32 2.13
N ALA A 28 0.22 27.62 2.74
CA ALA A 28 1.25 26.62 3.04
C ALA A 28 0.73 25.54 4.00
N GLU A 29 0.04 25.93 5.07
CA GLU A 29 -0.57 24.99 6.03
C GLU A 29 -1.59 24.06 5.37
N LEU A 30 -2.41 24.59 4.45
CA LEU A 30 -3.36 23.77 3.68
C LEU A 30 -2.65 22.66 2.90
N HIS A 31 -1.59 23.01 2.16
CA HIS A 31 -0.84 22.03 1.36
C HIS A 31 -0.13 20.99 2.22
N ILE A 32 0.44 21.41 3.35
CA ILE A 32 1.09 20.51 4.32
C ILE A 32 0.07 19.54 4.91
N ASN A 33 -1.10 20.03 5.34
CA ASN A 33 -2.15 19.20 5.94
C ASN A 33 -2.68 18.17 4.95
N GLU A 34 -2.85 18.54 3.68
CA GLU A 34 -3.25 17.59 2.64
C GLU A 34 -2.17 16.54 2.36
N ALA A 35 -0.89 16.93 2.33
CA ALA A 35 0.20 15.98 2.18
C ALA A 35 0.27 14.98 3.33
N ILE A 36 0.11 15.45 4.58
CA ILE A 36 0.05 14.59 5.78
C ILE A 36 -1.13 13.63 5.69
N GLN A 37 -2.32 14.13 5.33
CA GLN A 37 -3.52 13.31 5.23
C GLN A 37 -3.36 12.23 4.15
N ARG A 38 -2.77 12.56 3.00
CA ARG A 38 -2.47 11.58 1.96
C ARG A 38 -1.45 10.53 2.44
N GLY A 39 -0.43 10.94 3.19
CA GLY A 39 0.51 10.03 3.82
C GLY A 39 -0.17 9.01 4.74
N ARG A 40 -1.09 9.47 5.60
CA ARG A 40 -1.89 8.60 6.48
C ARG A 40 -2.81 7.65 5.71
N GLU A 41 -3.37 8.10 4.59
CA GLU A 41 -4.22 7.24 3.76
C GLU A 41 -3.40 6.17 3.02
N LEU A 42 -2.19 6.49 2.56
CA LEU A 42 -1.26 5.51 1.99
C LEU A 42 -0.85 4.48 3.04
N GLU A 43 -0.47 4.93 4.24
CA GLU A 43 -0.14 4.05 5.37
C GLU A 43 -1.32 3.14 5.72
N ARG A 44 -2.54 3.69 5.82
CA ARG A 44 -3.75 2.91 6.08
C ARG A 44 -4.03 1.89 4.97
N ALA A 45 -3.80 2.25 3.71
CA ALA A 45 -3.96 1.34 2.58
C ALA A 45 -2.92 0.20 2.62
N GLU A 46 -1.68 0.48 3.01
CA GLU A 46 -0.66 -0.56 3.21
C GLU A 46 -0.99 -1.47 4.40
N MET A 47 -1.39 -0.89 5.53
CA MET A 47 -1.85 -1.64 6.70
C MET A 47 -3.06 -2.53 6.35
N GLY A 48 -4.01 -2.03 5.56
CA GLY A 48 -5.15 -2.80 5.10
C GLY A 48 -4.76 -4.02 4.28
N ARG A 49 -3.72 -3.91 3.43
CA ARG A 49 -3.18 -5.07 2.71
C ARG A 49 -2.50 -6.06 3.64
N ASP A 50 -1.74 -5.59 4.62
CA ASP A 50 -1.10 -6.46 5.61
C ASP A 50 -2.14 -7.18 6.49
N THR A 51 -3.22 -6.51 6.89
CA THR A 51 -4.35 -7.15 7.57
C THR A 51 -4.98 -8.22 6.69
N ALA A 52 -5.26 -7.93 5.41
CA ALA A 52 -5.82 -8.92 4.48
C ALA A 52 -4.92 -10.15 4.31
N ARG A 53 -3.59 -9.96 4.28
CA ARG A 53 -2.62 -11.07 4.26
C ARG A 53 -2.68 -11.90 5.54
N LEU A 54 -2.76 -11.27 6.71
CA LEU A 54 -2.87 -11.98 7.98
C LEU A 54 -4.19 -12.75 8.10
N ASP A 55 -5.31 -12.14 7.70
CA ASP A 55 -6.62 -12.80 7.68
C ASP A 55 -6.64 -13.97 6.69
N TRP A 56 -5.94 -13.84 5.56
CA TRP A 56 -5.76 -14.93 4.61
C TRP A 56 -4.96 -16.08 5.22
N ILE A 57 -3.84 -15.80 5.90
CA ILE A 57 -3.05 -16.82 6.60
C ILE A 57 -3.88 -17.49 7.71
N GLU A 58 -4.66 -16.72 8.48
CA GLU A 58 -5.47 -17.26 9.58
C GLU A 58 -6.51 -18.27 9.09
N ARG A 59 -7.09 -18.07 7.90
CA ARG A 59 -8.09 -19.00 7.33
C ARG A 59 -7.52 -20.37 6.99
N HIS A 60 -6.23 -20.46 6.67
CA HIS A 60 -5.59 -21.67 6.18
C HIS A 60 -4.88 -22.46 7.29
N ARG A 61 -5.63 -22.80 8.35
CA ARG A 61 -5.11 -23.32 9.65
C ARG A 61 -4.36 -24.65 9.62
N ALA A 62 -4.27 -25.35 8.50
CA ALA A 62 -3.60 -26.65 8.42
C ALA A 62 -2.40 -26.62 7.45
N THR A 63 -1.21 -26.35 8.01
CA THR A 63 0.11 -26.61 7.39
C THR A 63 0.33 -26.00 6.00
N GLN A 64 0.12 -24.70 5.86
CA GLN A 64 0.86 -23.97 4.82
C GLN A 64 2.34 -23.95 5.21
N ALA A 65 3.20 -24.58 4.42
CA ALA A 65 4.65 -24.54 4.65
C ALA A 65 5.22 -23.18 4.23
N VAL A 66 5.09 -22.18 5.10
CA VAL A 66 5.82 -20.93 4.96
C VAL A 66 7.27 -21.19 5.33
N HIS A 67 8.18 -21.08 4.37
CA HIS A 67 9.60 -21.21 4.63
C HIS A 67 10.43 -20.21 3.82
N LEU A 68 11.61 -19.91 4.34
CA LEU A 68 12.61 -19.03 3.73
C LEU A 68 13.85 -19.87 3.45
N ASP A 69 14.35 -19.82 2.24
CA ASP A 69 15.61 -20.45 1.85
C ASP A 69 16.51 -19.48 1.05
N GLY A 70 17.63 -19.99 0.51
CA GLY A 70 18.57 -19.20 -0.29
C GLY A 70 18.00 -18.65 -1.61
N SER A 71 16.79 -19.07 -2.01
CA SER A 71 16.07 -18.58 -3.20
C SER A 71 14.93 -17.62 -2.87
N GLY A 72 14.47 -17.55 -1.61
CA GLY A 72 13.49 -16.57 -1.15
C GLY A 72 12.43 -17.13 -0.21
N TRP A 73 11.32 -16.40 -0.10
CA TRP A 73 10.14 -16.81 0.66
C TRP A 73 9.25 -17.69 -0.20
N HIS A 74 8.76 -18.77 0.40
CA HIS A 74 7.85 -19.71 -0.23
C HIS A 74 6.59 -19.89 0.62
N VAL A 75 5.43 -19.84 -0.02
CA VAL A 75 4.10 -20.03 0.59
C VAL A 75 3.38 -21.13 -0.17
N LEU A 76 3.00 -22.21 0.50
CA LEU A 76 2.16 -23.25 -0.08
C LEU A 76 0.70 -22.97 0.30
N ALA A 77 -0.13 -22.60 -0.68
CA ALA A 77 -1.56 -22.40 -0.45
C ALA A 77 -2.28 -23.74 -0.21
N GLU A 78 -3.39 -23.72 0.54
CA GLU A 78 -4.15 -24.94 0.79
C GLU A 78 -4.75 -25.47 -0.52
N GLY A 79 -4.62 -26.77 -0.75
CA GLY A 79 -5.08 -27.40 -2.00
C GLY A 79 -4.22 -27.10 -3.23
N SER A 80 -3.09 -26.39 -3.07
CA SER A 80 -2.11 -26.21 -4.15
C SER A 80 -1.07 -27.32 -4.15
N ASP A 81 -0.77 -27.85 -5.34
CA ASP A 81 0.32 -28.80 -5.58
C ASP A 81 1.70 -28.10 -5.72
N ALA A 82 1.71 -26.76 -5.81
CA ALA A 82 2.91 -25.94 -5.99
C ALA A 82 2.98 -24.76 -5.01
N GLY A 83 4.19 -24.48 -4.51
CA GLY A 83 4.47 -23.32 -3.67
C GLY A 83 4.66 -22.05 -4.49
N PHE A 84 4.23 -20.91 -3.94
CA PHE A 84 4.40 -19.58 -4.50
C PHE A 84 5.63 -18.93 -3.89
N SER A 85 6.50 -18.37 -4.73
CA SER A 85 7.76 -17.77 -4.30
C SER A 85 7.78 -16.26 -4.45
N GLY A 86 8.52 -15.59 -3.57
CA GLY A 86 8.73 -14.16 -3.60
C GLY A 86 10.04 -13.77 -2.93
N ASN A 87 10.65 -12.68 -3.39
CA ASN A 87 11.82 -12.09 -2.73
C ASN A 87 11.50 -11.52 -1.34
N THR A 88 10.22 -11.28 -1.04
CA THR A 88 9.73 -10.88 0.27
C THR A 88 8.53 -11.74 0.65
N PHE A 89 8.29 -11.86 1.96
CA PHE A 89 7.14 -12.60 2.47
C PHE A 89 5.81 -12.08 1.93
N ARG A 90 5.65 -10.74 1.86
CA ARG A 90 4.45 -10.11 1.32
C ARG A 90 4.20 -10.51 -0.14
N ILE A 91 5.24 -10.52 -0.97
CA ILE A 91 5.12 -10.90 -2.39
C ILE A 91 4.75 -12.39 -2.53
N ALA A 92 5.33 -13.26 -1.71
CA ALA A 92 4.98 -14.68 -1.72
C ALA A 92 3.52 -14.93 -1.30
N ILE A 93 3.01 -14.21 -0.29
CA ILE A 93 1.59 -14.27 0.10
C ILE A 93 0.70 -13.69 -0.99
N ASP A 94 1.03 -12.52 -1.55
CA ASP A 94 0.22 -11.90 -2.61
C ASP A 94 0.09 -12.84 -3.82
N ALA A 95 1.18 -13.53 -4.19
CA ALA A 95 1.17 -14.52 -5.25
C ALA A 95 0.24 -15.71 -4.92
N ALA A 96 0.28 -16.21 -3.68
CA ALA A 96 -0.61 -17.28 -3.23
C ALA A 96 -2.09 -16.84 -3.21
N MET A 97 -2.37 -15.63 -2.71
CA MET A 97 -3.71 -15.03 -2.69
C MET A 97 -4.27 -14.85 -4.11
N ASN A 98 -3.46 -14.38 -5.06
CA ASN A 98 -3.88 -14.17 -6.44
C ASN A 98 -4.22 -15.50 -7.13
N ALA A 99 -3.40 -16.53 -6.92
CA ALA A 99 -3.63 -17.84 -7.50
C ALA A 99 -4.93 -18.50 -7.01
N GLU A 100 -5.27 -18.36 -5.71
CA GLU A 100 -6.56 -18.83 -5.17
C GLU A 100 -7.76 -18.09 -5.82
N ASN A 101 -7.58 -16.80 -6.12
CA ASN A 101 -8.60 -15.98 -6.78
C ASN A 101 -8.63 -16.13 -8.32
N GLY A 102 -7.79 -17.00 -8.90
CA GLY A 102 -7.71 -17.24 -10.34
C GLY A 102 -7.07 -16.11 -11.15
N GLN A 103 -6.15 -15.34 -10.54
CA GLN A 103 -5.41 -14.23 -11.14
C GLN A 103 -3.94 -14.55 -11.42
#